data_AF-A0A914CYM6-F1
#
_entry.id   AF-A0A914CYM6-F1
#
_cell.length_a   1.000
_cell.length_b   1.000
_cell.length_c   1.000
_cell.angle_alpha   90.00
_cell.angle_beta   90.00
_cell.angle_gamma   90.00
#
_symmetry.space_group_name_H-M   'P 1'
#
loop_
_entity.id
_entity.type
_entity.pdbx_description
1 polymer ?
#
loop_
_entity_poly.entity_id
_entity_poly.type
_entity_poly.pdbx_seq_one_letter_code
_entity_poly.pdbx_strand_id
1 'polypeptide(L)'
;MFSFGSLARCPDGFIAGLDGMKCYRVFEIKLPYSEAYEFCQNLNLNGNTLASIHSACENDFIKSLLPPNLDPYYAYWFIGGQSTKSEVQIDAWEYCRNLHLNGSSLISIHNAFENKFIENLLSINNTYYYVDYWLGGVSIANNSWFDGFAWYWEDGSDFNYQNFGNPDDQYPQALSEAIQISTNGVWSRSVLADYDDNNAPFICQVSATK
;
A
#
# COMPACT_ATOMS: atom_id res chain seq x y z
N MET A 1 30.73 -20.31 36.45
CA MET A 1 30.57 -20.95 35.13
C MET A 1 29.36 -20.31 34.48
N PHE A 2 29.57 -19.32 33.60
CA PHE A 2 28.48 -18.79 32.80
C PHE A 2 28.40 -19.64 31.53
N SER A 3 27.29 -20.33 31.35
CA SER A 3 26.99 -21.09 30.14
C SER A 3 26.72 -20.08 29.02
N PHE A 4 27.61 -20.03 28.02
CA PHE A 4 27.31 -19.36 26.77
C PHE A 4 26.27 -20.22 26.04
N GLY A 5 25.01 -19.79 26.08
CA GLY A 5 23.95 -20.36 25.25
C GLY A 5 24.38 -20.35 23.79
N SER A 6 24.06 -21.41 23.05
CA SER A 6 24.42 -21.55 21.63
C SER A 6 24.04 -20.29 20.86
N LEU A 7 25.01 -19.66 20.19
CA LEU A 7 24.74 -18.65 19.15
C LEU A 7 23.67 -19.22 18.21
N ALA A 8 22.55 -18.52 18.05
CA ALA A 8 21.51 -18.93 17.11
C ALA A 8 22.15 -19.13 15.73
N ARG A 9 21.94 -20.31 15.14
CA ARG A 9 22.49 -20.65 13.84
C ARG A 9 21.56 -20.08 12.78
N CYS A 10 21.96 -19.01 12.13
CA CYS A 10 21.16 -18.41 11.06
C CYS A 10 21.06 -19.34 9.85
N PRO A 11 19.94 -19.31 9.12
CA PRO A 11 19.81 -20.01 7.83
C PRO A 11 20.88 -19.57 6.82
N ASP A 12 21.10 -20.39 5.79
CA ASP A 12 22.09 -20.09 4.76
C ASP A 12 21.83 -18.73 4.10
N GLY A 13 22.88 -17.89 4.06
CA GLY A 13 22.82 -16.53 3.52
C GLY A 13 22.26 -15.48 4.47
N PHE A 14 21.89 -15.83 5.70
CA PHE A 14 21.52 -14.89 6.75
C PHE A 14 22.66 -14.65 7.74
N ILE A 15 22.73 -13.44 8.26
CA ILE A 15 23.77 -12.99 9.20
C ILE A 15 23.12 -12.75 10.56
N ALA A 16 23.72 -13.30 11.62
CA ALA A 16 23.23 -13.13 12.98
C ALA A 16 23.34 -11.67 13.44
N GLY A 17 22.27 -11.15 14.03
CA GLY A 17 22.24 -9.86 14.69
C GLY A 17 23.13 -9.82 15.94
N LEU A 18 23.39 -8.61 16.43
CA LEU A 18 24.27 -8.38 17.59
C LEU A 18 23.80 -9.08 18.86
N ASP A 19 22.49 -9.27 19.03
CA ASP A 19 21.87 -9.95 20.17
C ASP A 19 21.76 -11.47 19.99
N GLY A 20 22.09 -11.99 18.80
CA GLY A 20 21.91 -13.39 18.43
C GLY A 20 20.45 -13.86 18.41
N MET A 21 19.48 -12.95 18.47
CA MET A 21 18.05 -13.28 18.47
C MET A 21 17.43 -13.21 17.07
N LYS A 22 17.96 -12.33 16.22
CA LYS A 22 17.48 -12.11 14.85
C LYS A 22 18.54 -12.48 13.82
N CYS A 23 18.09 -12.89 12.64
CA CYS A 23 18.93 -13.19 11.48
C CYS A 23 18.51 -12.28 10.33
N TYR A 24 19.47 -11.65 9.65
CA TYR A 24 19.21 -10.64 8.63
C TYR A 24 19.79 -11.04 7.29
N ARG A 25 19.11 -10.64 6.21
CA ARG A 25 19.61 -10.75 4.84
C ARG A 25 19.15 -9.54 4.05
N VAL A 26 20.08 -8.93 3.32
CA VAL A 26 19.80 -7.84 2.38
C VAL A 26 19.50 -8.47 1.01
N PHE A 27 18.40 -8.05 0.40
CA PHE A 27 18.03 -8.43 -0.96
C PHE A 27 18.10 -7.19 -1.86
N GLU A 28 18.68 -7.32 -3.05
CA GLU A 28 18.78 -6.24 -4.06
C GLU A 28 17.67 -6.31 -5.11
N ILE A 29 16.69 -7.20 -4.91
CA ILE A 29 15.55 -7.37 -5.81
C ILE A 29 14.61 -6.17 -5.62
N LYS A 30 14.23 -5.52 -6.73
CA LYS A 30 13.26 -4.42 -6.72
C LYS A 30 11.85 -4.97 -6.81
N LEU A 31 11.10 -4.85 -5.72
CA LEU A 31 9.70 -5.25 -5.61
C LEU A 31 8.89 -4.09 -5.01
N PRO A 32 7.58 -3.99 -5.29
CA PRO A 32 6.64 -3.22 -4.47
C PRO A 32 6.71 -3.66 -3.00
N TYR A 33 6.34 -2.78 -2.05
CA TYR A 33 6.40 -3.08 -0.62
C TYR A 33 5.64 -4.36 -0.23
N SER A 34 4.40 -4.51 -0.72
CA SER A 34 3.55 -5.67 -0.46
C SER A 34 4.18 -6.96 -0.99
N GLU A 35 4.73 -6.94 -2.21
CA GLU A 35 5.44 -8.08 -2.79
C GLU A 35 6.75 -8.39 -2.05
N ALA A 36 7.48 -7.38 -1.56
CA ALA A 36 8.66 -7.59 -0.73
C ALA A 36 8.32 -8.21 0.63
N TYR A 37 7.22 -7.77 1.23
CA TYR A 37 6.67 -8.34 2.46
C TYR A 37 6.27 -9.80 2.26
N GLU A 38 5.47 -10.10 1.22
CA GLU A 38 5.08 -11.46 0.86
C GLU A 38 6.29 -12.34 0.51
N PHE A 39 7.25 -11.81 -0.24
CA PHE A 39 8.50 -12.51 -0.54
C PHE A 39 9.22 -12.92 0.74
N CYS A 40 9.37 -11.99 1.70
CA CYS A 40 9.98 -12.27 2.99
C CYS A 40 9.19 -13.28 3.81
N GLN A 41 7.86 -13.27 3.78
CA GLN A 41 6.99 -14.24 4.45
C GLN A 41 7.07 -15.65 3.84
N ASN A 42 7.40 -15.75 2.55
CA ASN A 42 7.42 -17.01 1.80
C ASN A 42 8.80 -17.69 1.72
N LEU A 43 9.79 -17.25 2.49
CA LEU A 43 11.14 -17.84 2.51
C LEU A 43 11.22 -19.25 3.12
N ASN A 44 10.10 -19.84 3.57
CA ASN A 44 10.06 -21.15 4.26
C ASN A 44 11.00 -21.22 5.48
N LEU A 45 11.12 -20.10 6.21
CA LEU A 45 11.88 -19.99 7.46
C LEU A 45 10.90 -19.79 8.63
N ASN A 46 11.37 -19.86 9.87
CA ASN A 46 10.52 -19.55 11.02
C ASN A 46 10.63 -18.07 11.37
N GLY A 47 9.48 -17.36 11.40
CA GLY A 47 9.43 -15.95 11.82
C GLY A 47 10.06 -14.97 10.83
N ASN A 48 10.15 -15.34 9.56
CA ASN A 48 10.65 -14.52 8.47
C ASN A 48 9.64 -13.43 8.08
N THR A 49 10.11 -12.19 8.05
CA THR A 49 9.37 -11.00 7.63
C THR A 49 10.37 -9.92 7.25
N LEU A 50 9.91 -8.76 6.80
CA LEU A 50 10.77 -7.58 6.64
C LEU A 50 11.36 -7.18 8.00
N ALA A 51 12.59 -6.67 8.00
CA ALA A 51 13.33 -6.40 9.23
C ALA A 51 12.61 -5.39 10.14
N SER A 52 12.44 -5.71 11.41
CA SER A 52 12.07 -4.74 12.45
C SER A 52 13.31 -4.25 13.17
N ILE A 53 13.38 -2.94 13.46
CA ILE A 53 14.52 -2.29 14.10
C ILE A 53 14.03 -1.63 15.40
N HIS A 54 14.62 -1.98 16.54
CA HIS A 54 14.21 -1.53 17.87
C HIS A 54 15.32 -0.81 18.64
N SER A 55 16.50 -0.62 18.04
CA SER A 55 17.59 0.15 18.67
C SER A 55 18.52 0.79 17.64
N ALA A 56 19.26 1.82 18.07
CA ALA A 56 20.31 2.43 17.25
C ALA A 56 21.43 1.44 16.90
N CYS A 57 21.83 0.56 17.84
CA CYS A 57 22.84 -0.47 17.58
C CYS A 57 22.40 -1.47 16.51
N GLU A 58 21.13 -1.88 16.52
CA GLU A 58 20.55 -2.75 15.51
C GLU A 58 20.49 -2.05 14.14
N ASN A 59 20.14 -0.76 14.12
CA ASN A 59 20.18 0.06 12.91
C ASN A 59 21.60 0.15 12.31
N ASP A 60 22.60 0.44 13.13
CA ASP A 60 24.01 0.53 12.71
C ASP A 60 24.52 -0.82 12.20
N PHE A 61 24.11 -1.92 12.84
CA PHE A 61 24.43 -3.26 12.39
C PHE A 61 23.82 -3.55 11.01
N ILE A 62 22.52 -3.32 10.82
CA ILE A 62 21.83 -3.54 9.53
C ILE A 62 22.45 -2.68 8.43
N LYS A 63 22.79 -1.42 8.74
CA LYS A 63 23.51 -0.53 7.81
C LYS A 63 24.85 -1.13 7.36
N SER A 64 25.55 -1.84 8.24
CA SER A 64 26.81 -2.50 7.89
C SER A 64 26.67 -3.69 6.96
N LEU A 65 25.45 -4.21 6.77
CA LEU A 65 25.16 -5.30 5.81
C LEU A 65 24.89 -4.78 4.39
N LEU A 66 24.70 -3.47 4.21
CA LEU A 66 24.41 -2.87 2.91
C LEU A 66 25.66 -2.81 2.01
N PRO A 67 25.50 -2.81 0.68
CA PRO A 67 26.62 -2.64 -0.24
C PRO A 67 27.48 -1.40 0.09
N PRO A 68 28.81 -1.45 -0.09
CA PRO A 68 29.67 -0.28 0.09
C PRO A 68 29.44 0.75 -1.03
N ASN A 69 29.65 2.03 -0.74
CA ASN A 69 29.56 3.16 -1.70
C ASN A 69 28.16 3.43 -2.27
N LEU A 70 27.11 3.20 -1.48
CA LEU A 70 25.77 3.62 -1.85
C LEU A 70 25.65 5.15 -1.83
N ASP A 71 24.96 5.71 -2.82
CA ASP A 71 24.44 7.06 -2.74
C ASP A 71 23.22 7.03 -1.80
N PRO A 72 23.30 7.61 -0.59
CA PRO A 72 22.22 7.58 0.38
C PRO A 72 20.95 8.30 -0.11
N TYR A 73 21.04 9.07 -1.19
CA TYR A 73 19.91 9.73 -1.81
C TYR A 73 19.10 8.82 -2.76
N TYR A 74 19.68 7.70 -3.23
CA TYR A 74 19.02 6.84 -4.22
C TYR A 74 18.92 5.37 -3.79
N ALA A 75 19.46 5.00 -2.64
CA ALA A 75 19.53 3.62 -2.17
C ALA A 75 18.63 3.40 -0.94
N TYR A 76 17.50 2.74 -1.15
CA TYR A 76 16.52 2.44 -0.11
C TYR A 76 16.15 0.95 -0.14
N TRP A 77 15.89 0.41 1.05
CA TRP A 77 15.38 -0.94 1.26
C TRP A 77 14.14 -0.86 2.15
N PHE A 78 13.15 -1.70 1.86
CA PHE A 78 11.99 -1.82 2.71
C PHE A 78 12.33 -2.53 4.03
N ILE A 79 11.76 -2.00 5.12
CA ILE A 79 11.77 -2.60 6.46
C ILE A 79 10.33 -2.82 6.93
N GLY A 80 10.13 -3.62 7.99
CA GLY A 80 8.82 -4.05 8.46
C GLY A 80 8.05 -3.02 9.29
N GLY A 81 8.53 -1.78 9.38
CA GLY A 81 7.80 -0.71 10.06
C GLY A 81 6.57 -0.32 9.26
N GLN A 82 5.39 -0.51 9.83
CA GLN A 82 4.10 -0.10 9.27
C GLN A 82 3.41 0.84 10.26
N SER A 83 2.70 1.86 9.76
CA SER A 83 1.80 2.64 10.60
C SER A 83 0.62 1.75 11.01
N THR A 84 0.22 1.78 12.28
CA THR A 84 -0.92 0.99 12.79
C THR A 84 -2.24 1.78 12.84
N LYS A 85 -2.26 2.97 12.25
CA LYS A 85 -3.46 3.82 12.14
C LYS A 85 -3.42 4.61 10.84
N SER A 86 -4.29 4.25 9.90
CA SER A 86 -5.32 5.10 9.29
C SER A 86 -5.83 4.35 8.06
N GLU A 87 -7.13 4.11 7.97
CA GLU A 87 -7.81 3.60 6.76
C GLU A 87 -7.78 4.66 5.64
N VAL A 88 -6.60 5.20 5.35
CA VAL A 88 -6.30 5.91 4.11
C VAL A 88 -6.58 4.93 2.96
N GLN A 89 -6.89 5.46 1.79
CA GLN A 89 -7.14 4.66 0.60
C GLN A 89 -6.04 3.59 0.33
N ILE A 90 -4.78 3.85 0.73
CA ILE A 90 -3.66 2.88 0.64
C ILE A 90 -3.94 1.61 1.45
N ASP A 91 -4.41 1.72 2.70
CA ASP A 91 -4.74 0.58 3.55
C ASP A 91 -5.95 -0.18 2.97
N ALA A 92 -6.94 0.55 2.43
CA ALA A 92 -8.08 -0.04 1.74
C ALA A 92 -7.66 -0.81 0.47
N TRP A 93 -6.70 -0.27 -0.28
CA TRP A 93 -6.10 -0.93 -1.44
C TRP A 93 -5.37 -2.22 -1.05
N GLU A 94 -4.54 -2.17 0.00
CA GLU A 94 -3.85 -3.34 0.52
C GLU A 94 -4.84 -4.41 0.98
N TYR A 95 -5.90 -4.00 1.69
CA TYR A 95 -6.95 -4.91 2.11
C TYR A 95 -7.58 -5.65 0.92
N CYS A 96 -8.01 -4.90 -0.11
CA CYS A 96 -8.63 -5.51 -1.29
C CYS A 96 -7.67 -6.44 -2.03
N ARG A 97 -6.40 -6.05 -2.21
CA ARG A 97 -5.39 -6.92 -2.85
C ARG A 97 -5.14 -8.21 -2.07
N ASN A 98 -5.17 -8.14 -0.73
CA ASN A 98 -4.89 -9.27 0.15
C ASN A 98 -6.06 -10.25 0.32
N LEU A 99 -7.19 -10.05 -0.36
CA LEU A 99 -8.29 -11.03 -0.36
C LEU A 99 -7.92 -12.35 -1.06
N HIS A 100 -6.79 -12.42 -1.77
CA HIS A 100 -6.33 -13.58 -2.53
C HIS A 100 -7.37 -14.12 -3.54
N LEU A 101 -8.22 -13.22 -4.05
CA LEU A 101 -9.19 -13.49 -5.11
C LEU A 101 -8.64 -12.99 -6.46
N ASN A 102 -9.04 -13.64 -7.55
CA ASN A 102 -8.58 -13.26 -8.88
C ASN A 102 -9.03 -11.83 -9.24
N GLY A 103 -8.07 -10.99 -9.64
CA GLY A 103 -8.34 -9.58 -10.00
C GLY A 103 -8.85 -8.72 -8.84
N SER A 104 -8.57 -9.11 -7.60
CA SER A 104 -9.00 -8.37 -6.42
C SER A 104 -8.30 -7.02 -6.32
N SER A 105 -9.07 -5.94 -6.26
CA SER A 105 -8.59 -4.55 -6.22
C SER A 105 -9.66 -3.64 -5.61
N LEU A 106 -9.32 -2.39 -5.28
CA LEU A 106 -10.35 -1.36 -5.12
C LEU A 106 -11.08 -1.16 -6.44
N ILE A 107 -12.36 -0.82 -6.36
CA ILE A 107 -13.23 -0.73 -7.53
C ILE A 107 -12.77 0.35 -8.53
N SER A 108 -12.81 0.01 -9.81
CA SER A 108 -12.75 0.93 -10.95
C SER A 108 -14.15 1.09 -11.56
N ILE A 109 -14.42 2.24 -12.18
CA ILE A 109 -15.71 2.53 -12.81
C ILE A 109 -15.47 3.06 -14.22
N HIS A 110 -16.03 2.37 -15.21
CA HIS A 110 -15.75 2.59 -16.63
C HIS A 110 -16.92 3.18 -17.42
N ASN A 111 -18.08 3.33 -16.80
CA ASN A 111 -19.24 3.94 -17.44
C ASN A 111 -20.31 4.37 -16.43
N ALA A 112 -21.29 5.13 -16.93
CA ALA A 112 -22.40 5.62 -16.13
C ALA A 112 -23.31 4.51 -15.56
N PHE A 113 -23.38 3.34 -16.22
CA PHE A 113 -24.17 2.21 -15.72
C PHE A 113 -23.53 1.59 -14.47
N GLU A 114 -22.22 1.36 -14.49
CA GLU A 114 -21.45 0.92 -13.33
C GLU A 114 -21.53 1.95 -12.20
N ASN A 115 -21.37 3.23 -12.51
CA ASN A 115 -21.50 4.29 -11.51
C ASN A 115 -22.87 4.26 -10.83
N LYS A 116 -23.95 4.13 -11.63
CA LYS A 116 -25.32 4.07 -11.12
C LYS A 116 -25.58 2.79 -10.32
N PHE A 117 -24.97 1.67 -10.72
CA PHE A 117 -25.03 0.43 -9.96
C PHE A 117 -24.40 0.60 -8.58
N ILE A 118 -23.22 1.21 -8.50
CA ILE A 118 -22.54 1.49 -7.23
C ILE A 118 -23.31 2.49 -6.38
N GLU A 119 -23.83 3.58 -6.96
CA GLU A 119 -24.73 4.51 -6.28
C GLU A 119 -25.90 3.78 -5.60
N ASN A 120 -26.58 2.88 -6.33
CA ASN A 120 -27.69 2.12 -5.79
C ASN A 120 -27.24 1.14 -4.69
N LEU A 121 -26.11 0.46 -4.87
CA LEU A 121 -25.54 -0.46 -3.89
C LEU A 121 -25.24 0.25 -2.56
N LEU A 122 -24.64 1.43 -2.64
CA LEU A 122 -24.32 2.26 -1.48
C LEU A 122 -25.58 2.81 -0.83
N SER A 123 -26.56 3.28 -1.62
CA SER A 123 -27.82 3.81 -1.12
C SER A 123 -28.66 2.78 -0.35
N ILE A 124 -28.64 1.51 -0.77
CA ILE A 124 -29.43 0.44 -0.13
C ILE A 124 -28.81 -0.01 1.20
N ASN A 125 -27.47 -0.02 1.28
CA ASN A 125 -26.74 -0.55 2.43
C ASN A 125 -26.40 0.49 3.49
N ASN A 126 -26.71 1.78 3.24
CA ASN A 126 -26.24 2.82 4.15
C ASN A 126 -27.16 3.01 5.37
N THR A 127 -26.58 2.81 6.55
CA THR A 127 -27.24 3.10 7.84
C THR A 127 -26.94 4.52 8.33
N TYR A 128 -25.96 5.21 7.72
CA TYR A 128 -25.47 6.53 8.11
C TYR A 128 -25.71 7.58 7.02
N TYR A 129 -26.22 8.75 7.40
CA TYR A 129 -26.34 9.89 6.49
C TYR A 129 -24.94 10.43 6.17
N TYR A 130 -24.62 10.61 4.87
CA TYR A 130 -23.39 11.24 4.35
C TYR A 130 -22.09 10.49 4.67
N VAL A 131 -21.87 9.35 3.99
CA VAL A 131 -20.59 8.64 4.01
C VAL A 131 -20.07 8.54 2.59
N ASP A 132 -18.79 8.90 2.42
CA ASP A 132 -18.06 8.72 1.17
C ASP A 132 -17.24 7.42 1.24
N TYR A 133 -17.02 6.79 0.09
CA TYR A 133 -16.35 5.49 -0.01
C TYR A 133 -15.13 5.58 -0.92
N TRP A 134 -14.02 4.95 -0.55
CA TRP A 134 -12.83 4.90 -1.39
C TRP A 134 -13.07 4.08 -2.67
N LEU A 135 -12.62 4.66 -3.79
CA LEU A 135 -12.46 4.00 -5.07
C LEU A 135 -10.97 3.67 -5.32
N GLY A 136 -10.68 2.89 -6.36
CA GLY A 136 -9.31 2.55 -6.76
C GLY A 136 -8.61 3.62 -7.59
N GLY A 137 -9.16 4.83 -7.64
CA GLY A 137 -8.66 5.91 -8.49
C GLY A 137 -7.69 6.78 -7.69
N VAL A 138 -6.48 6.96 -8.22
CA VAL A 138 -5.43 7.72 -7.54
C VAL A 138 -4.65 8.58 -8.52
N SER A 139 -3.99 9.59 -7.98
CA SER A 139 -2.92 10.32 -8.66
C SER A 139 -1.69 10.23 -7.77
N ILE A 140 -0.72 9.42 -8.19
CA ILE A 140 0.59 9.29 -7.55
C ILE A 140 1.64 9.78 -8.52
N ALA A 141 2.50 10.70 -8.06
CA ALA A 141 3.60 11.18 -8.86
C ALA A 141 4.61 10.07 -9.15
N ASN A 142 4.66 9.63 -10.41
CA ASN A 142 5.69 8.74 -10.94
C ASN A 142 6.96 9.53 -11.26
N ASN A 143 7.53 10.22 -10.25
CA ASN A 143 8.82 10.95 -10.24
C ASN A 143 9.11 11.91 -11.42
N SER A 144 8.17 12.10 -12.34
CA SER A 144 8.28 12.99 -13.49
C SER A 144 7.54 14.27 -13.17
N TRP A 145 8.29 15.27 -12.72
CA TRP A 145 7.79 16.63 -12.48
C TRP A 145 7.30 17.32 -13.78
N PHE A 146 7.40 16.64 -14.93
CA PHE A 146 7.16 17.17 -16.27
C PHE A 146 5.91 16.63 -16.96
N ASP A 147 5.34 15.49 -16.53
CA ASP A 147 4.18 14.86 -17.20
C ASP A 147 2.81 15.28 -16.63
N GLY A 148 2.81 16.15 -15.62
CA GLY A 148 1.59 16.59 -14.95
C GLY A 148 0.96 15.49 -14.10
N PHE A 149 0.02 15.90 -13.23
CA PHE A 149 -0.77 14.97 -12.44
C PHE A 149 -1.92 14.41 -13.30
N ALA A 150 -2.12 13.10 -13.29
CA ALA A 150 -3.24 12.44 -13.94
C ALA A 150 -3.87 11.40 -13.03
N TRP A 151 -5.17 11.16 -13.22
CA TRP A 151 -5.89 10.07 -12.57
C TRP A 151 -5.64 8.76 -13.30
N TYR A 152 -5.46 7.69 -12.54
CA TYR A 152 -5.44 6.32 -13.05
C TYR A 152 -6.09 5.36 -12.06
N TRP A 153 -6.54 4.20 -12.55
CA TRP A 153 -7.02 3.13 -11.69
C TRP A 153 -5.87 2.23 -11.24
N GLU A 154 -5.82 1.91 -9.96
CA GLU A 154 -4.78 1.06 -9.37
C GLU A 154 -4.85 -0.41 -9.80
N ASP A 155 -5.98 -0.83 -10.36
CA ASP A 155 -6.14 -2.14 -11.01
C ASP A 155 -5.51 -2.20 -12.41
N GLY A 156 -5.00 -1.07 -12.92
CA GLY A 156 -4.36 -0.93 -14.23
C GLY A 156 -5.32 -0.79 -15.41
N SER A 157 -6.63 -0.68 -15.15
CA SER A 157 -7.65 -0.46 -16.19
C SER A 157 -7.65 0.98 -16.71
N ASP A 158 -8.27 1.20 -17.87
CA ASP A 158 -8.32 2.53 -18.49
C ASP A 158 -9.16 3.51 -17.67
N PHE A 159 -8.59 4.68 -17.37
CA PHE A 159 -9.33 5.80 -16.75
C PHE A 159 -10.15 6.55 -17.81
N ASN A 160 -11.27 5.96 -18.22
CA ASN A 160 -12.08 6.38 -19.38
C ASN A 160 -13.47 6.95 -19.01
N TYR A 161 -13.80 6.99 -17.73
CA TYR A 161 -15.05 7.52 -17.21
C TYR A 161 -14.80 8.28 -15.90
N GLN A 162 -15.55 9.36 -15.69
CA GLN A 162 -15.44 10.20 -14.52
C GLN A 162 -16.79 10.81 -14.15
N ASN A 163 -17.06 10.94 -12.84
CA ASN A 163 -18.28 11.56 -12.32
C ASN A 163 -18.02 12.53 -11.16
N PHE A 164 -16.95 13.32 -11.28
CA PHE A 164 -16.59 14.33 -10.28
C PHE A 164 -17.67 15.39 -10.11
N GLY A 165 -18.03 15.70 -8.85
CA GLY A 165 -19.00 16.73 -8.51
C GLY A 165 -18.46 18.14 -8.69
N ASN A 166 -17.16 18.32 -8.44
CA ASN A 166 -16.44 19.55 -8.75
C ASN A 166 -15.63 19.36 -10.04
N PRO A 167 -15.83 20.19 -11.08
CA PRO A 167 -15.02 20.14 -12.30
C PRO A 167 -13.51 20.25 -12.06
N ASP A 168 -13.08 20.97 -11.03
CA ASP A 168 -11.65 21.11 -10.72
C ASP A 168 -11.01 19.79 -10.27
N ASP A 169 -11.79 18.86 -9.72
CA ASP A 169 -11.30 17.56 -9.25
C ASP A 169 -11.00 16.60 -10.42
N GLN A 170 -11.40 16.93 -11.65
CA GLN A 170 -11.01 16.18 -12.85
C GLN A 170 -9.49 16.25 -13.11
N TYR A 171 -8.83 17.25 -12.54
CA TYR A 171 -7.40 17.46 -12.67
C TYR A 171 -6.76 17.41 -11.27
N PRO A 172 -6.01 16.35 -10.95
CA PRO A 172 -5.38 16.25 -9.65
C PRO A 172 -4.40 17.41 -9.44
N GLN A 173 -4.37 17.93 -8.22
CA GLN A 173 -3.65 19.17 -7.87
C GLN A 173 -2.42 18.89 -6.99
N ALA A 174 -2.25 17.65 -6.51
CA ALA A 174 -1.18 17.25 -5.62
C ALA A 174 -0.59 15.87 -5.97
N LEU A 175 0.60 15.59 -5.42
CA LEU A 175 1.38 14.38 -5.69
C LEU A 175 0.74 13.07 -5.20
N SER A 176 -0.24 13.15 -4.29
CA SER A 176 -0.87 12.00 -3.64
C SER A 176 -2.32 12.32 -3.32
N GLU A 177 -3.20 12.04 -4.27
CA GLU A 177 -4.65 12.19 -4.14
C GLU A 177 -5.35 10.89 -4.52
N ALA A 178 -6.53 10.66 -3.95
CA ALA A 178 -7.40 9.54 -4.24
C ALA A 178 -8.84 10.00 -4.50
N ILE A 179 -9.62 9.12 -5.12
CA ILE A 179 -11.02 9.37 -5.46
C ILE A 179 -11.93 8.68 -4.45
N GLN A 180 -12.93 9.43 -3.98
CA GLN A 180 -14.04 8.94 -3.17
C GLN A 180 -15.35 9.02 -3.95
N ILE A 181 -16.33 8.18 -3.61
CA ILE A 181 -17.70 8.25 -4.11
C ILE A 181 -18.68 8.45 -2.97
N SER A 182 -19.58 9.42 -3.11
CA SER A 182 -20.70 9.63 -2.20
C SER A 182 -21.84 8.65 -2.48
N THR A 183 -22.78 8.51 -1.54
CA THR A 183 -23.99 7.69 -1.75
C THR A 183 -24.88 8.15 -2.89
N ASN A 184 -24.71 9.39 -3.38
CA ASN A 184 -25.41 9.91 -4.55
C ASN A 184 -24.64 9.65 -5.86
N GLY A 185 -23.55 8.87 -5.81
CA GLY A 185 -22.78 8.44 -6.97
C GLY A 185 -21.82 9.50 -7.50
N VAL A 186 -21.71 10.66 -6.85
CA VAL A 186 -20.84 11.78 -7.22
C VAL A 186 -19.46 11.58 -6.60
N TRP A 187 -18.41 11.81 -7.40
CA TRP A 187 -17.02 11.65 -6.96
C TRP A 187 -16.43 12.96 -6.43
N SER A 188 -15.48 12.83 -5.52
CA SER A 188 -14.64 13.92 -5.01
C SER A 188 -13.20 13.44 -4.92
N ARG A 189 -12.26 14.38 -5.03
CA ARG A 189 -10.87 14.10 -4.67
C ARG A 189 -10.68 14.21 -3.16
N SER A 190 -9.76 13.41 -2.63
CA SER A 190 -9.27 13.53 -1.26
C SER A 190 -7.76 13.40 -1.24
N VAL A 191 -7.11 14.19 -0.39
CA VAL A 191 -5.65 14.19 -0.27
C VAL A 191 -5.24 13.00 0.57
N LEU A 192 -4.27 12.21 0.11
CA LEU A 192 -3.70 11.06 0.83
C LEU A 192 -2.74 11.49 1.96
N ALA A 193 -3.01 12.63 2.59
CA ALA A 193 -2.25 13.08 3.75
C ALA A 193 -2.70 12.32 5.00
N ASP A 194 -1.74 11.99 5.86
CA ASP A 194 -1.92 11.32 7.16
C ASP A 194 -2.66 12.24 8.14
N TYR A 195 -3.97 12.39 7.92
CA TYR A 195 -4.89 13.12 8.79
C TYR A 195 -5.99 12.15 9.21
N ASP A 196 -6.29 12.10 10.52
CA ASP A 196 -7.27 11.19 11.13
C ASP A 196 -8.68 11.28 10.48
N ASP A 197 -8.98 12.37 9.76
CA ASP A 197 -10.26 12.61 9.07
C ASP A 197 -10.35 11.98 7.67
N ASN A 198 -9.29 11.32 7.18
CA ASN A 198 -9.26 10.68 5.86
C ASN A 198 -9.62 9.18 5.89
N ASN A 199 -10.18 8.69 6.98
CA ASN A 199 -10.69 7.31 7.03
C ASN A 199 -12.06 7.26 6.33
N ALA A 200 -12.21 6.34 5.37
CA ALA A 200 -13.48 6.11 4.69
C ALA A 200 -13.69 4.61 4.45
N PRO A 201 -14.94 4.11 4.49
CA PRO A 201 -15.23 2.76 4.01
C PRO A 201 -14.85 2.63 2.54
N PHE A 202 -14.75 1.41 2.04
CA PHE A 202 -14.22 1.16 0.70
C PHE A 202 -14.92 0.00 0.00
N ILE A 203 -14.70 -0.11 -1.31
CA ILE A 203 -15.37 -1.09 -2.17
C ILE A 203 -14.30 -1.89 -2.91
N CYS A 204 -14.20 -3.19 -2.61
CA CYS A 204 -13.39 -4.10 -3.40
C CYS A 204 -14.18 -4.64 -4.60
N GLN A 205 -13.49 -4.81 -5.72
CA GLN A 205 -13.96 -5.58 -6.87
C GLN A 205 -13.10 -6.84 -7.05
N VAL A 206 -13.67 -7.86 -7.68
CA VAL A 206 -12.98 -9.10 -8.06
C VAL A 206 -13.43 -9.55 -9.44
N SER A 207 -12.58 -10.29 -10.15
CA SER A 207 -12.96 -10.88 -11.43
C SER A 207 -14.00 -11.98 -11.22
N ALA A 208 -15.12 -11.88 -11.93
CA ALA A 208 -16.13 -12.94 -11.95
C ALA A 208 -15.54 -14.22 -12.58
N THR A 209 -15.65 -15.35 -11.88
CA THR A 209 -15.42 -16.67 -12.48
C THR A 209 -16.59 -17.00 -13.41
N LYS A 210 -16.29 -17.25 -14.68
CA LYS A 210 -17.25 -17.82 -15.64
C LYS A 210 -17.37 -19.32 -15.47
#